data_AF-R6DSV1-F1
#
_entry.id   AF-R6DSV1-F1
#
_cell.length_a   1.000
_cell.length_b   1.000
_cell.length_c   1.000
_cell.angle_alpha   90.00
_cell.angle_beta   90.00
_cell.angle_gamma   90.00
#
_symmetry.space_group_name_H-M   'P 1'
#
loop_
_entity.id
_entity.type
_entity.pdbx_description
1 polymer ?
#
loop_
_entity_poly.entity_id
_entity_poly.type
_entity_poly.pdbx_seq_one_letter_code
_entity_poly.pdbx_strand_id
1 'polypeptide(L)'
;MNFGMRNVRKVLIMAVVLTISICGFLCADHAFAAQLRTGVVATTSLNVRSGAGIEYKPTGFLALYDKVTILDETYDRNGSKWYHIKYKTTKTGYASADYITVESSNEYVYDEKFENKLDTEGFPETYKTYLRKIHANHPEWTFKAAHTGLSWNDVIEKESALGKSLVASGSPASWKSKAAGAYNAETGKYIVFDSGGWVCASRGIIKYYMDPRNFMNEVGIFQFLTHAYDGETQTAAGLRTLLSGTFMDSYLADEPSAAYTSVLMEAGARANVNPYVLASMILVEQGSSGRGKSISGSVSGYEGYYNYFNVGAYRSGSMDAVERGLWYASQDGSYSRPWNSIRKAIEGGAEFYSENYVQSSKNTLYFKKWNVMNGIAQVAQGQYMTNVQGAESEAAALRNGYASVLDTSMTFLIPVYDNLPSKAAALPADGEEEIIEPTEPEIPDTPDTPDKPEEEAANQAKIQKYKDGLAKTEVINLKAEAGRKKVKLTWKKSASGYAVDTYQIWRSVKKSSGYSKIFTSSNPKSCYYINTKGLSPNTSYWYKVRGVRTVCGKTLYTPFTKINVKTKR
;
A
#
# COMPACT_ATOMS: atom_id res chain seq x y z
N MET A 1 80.96 -66.78 32.80
CA MET A 1 82.22 -66.02 32.86
C MET A 1 82.08 -64.81 31.97
N ASN A 2 82.29 -63.64 32.56
CA ASN A 2 82.32 -62.34 31.90
C ASN A 2 83.44 -62.24 30.86
N PHE A 3 83.34 -61.17 30.07
CA PHE A 3 84.29 -60.64 29.08
C PHE A 3 84.17 -61.27 27.68
N GLY A 4 83.99 -60.52 26.61
CA GLY A 4 84.09 -59.08 26.43
C GLY A 4 84.40 -58.81 24.96
N MET A 5 83.87 -57.69 24.45
CA MET A 5 84.30 -56.98 23.24
C MET A 5 84.39 -57.79 21.94
N ARG A 6 83.47 -57.51 21.00
CA ARG A 6 83.82 -56.90 19.69
C ARG A 6 82.58 -56.65 18.84
N ASN A 7 82.35 -55.37 18.57
CA ASN A 7 81.77 -54.83 17.34
C ASN A 7 80.41 -55.38 16.88
N VAL A 8 79.36 -55.03 17.63
CA VAL A 8 78.05 -54.75 17.01
C VAL A 8 77.78 -53.27 17.22
N ARG A 9 77.60 -52.56 16.11
CA ARG A 9 77.41 -51.10 16.01
C ARG A 9 76.45 -50.60 17.10
N LYS A 10 76.89 -49.61 17.88
CA LYS A 10 76.09 -48.97 18.94
C LYS A 10 74.78 -48.42 18.37
N VAL A 11 73.67 -48.83 18.98
CA VAL A 11 72.34 -48.25 18.85
C VAL A 11 72.43 -46.77 19.24
N LEU A 12 72.20 -45.89 18.26
CA LEU A 12 72.18 -44.44 18.41
C LEU A 12 70.79 -43.96 17.94
N ILE A 13 70.02 -43.44 18.89
CA ILE A 13 68.92 -42.49 18.72
C ILE A 13 67.67 -43.03 17.99
N MET A 14 66.76 -43.49 18.84
CA MET A 14 65.32 -43.54 18.65
C MET A 14 64.80 -42.17 18.17
N ALA A 15 63.99 -42.18 17.11
CA ALA A 15 63.11 -41.09 16.67
C ALA A 15 63.78 -39.74 16.28
N VAL A 16 64.41 -39.70 15.10
CA VAL A 16 64.55 -38.45 14.32
C VAL A 16 64.32 -38.76 12.84
N VAL A 17 63.06 -38.87 12.42
CA VAL A 17 62.63 -38.21 11.18
C VAL A 17 61.92 -36.95 11.63
N LEU A 18 62.75 -35.92 11.78
CA LEU A 18 62.47 -34.54 11.46
C LEU A 18 60.99 -34.13 11.51
N THR A 19 60.60 -33.57 12.66
CA THR A 19 59.61 -32.52 12.73
C THR A 19 59.94 -31.42 11.72
N ILE A 20 59.25 -31.43 10.58
CA ILE A 20 58.79 -30.20 9.95
C ILE A 20 57.27 -30.29 9.89
N SER A 21 56.67 -29.61 10.86
CA SER A 21 55.49 -28.77 10.67
C SER A 21 54.21 -29.42 10.18
N ILE A 22 53.32 -29.65 11.15
CA ILE A 22 52.05 -28.91 11.26
C ILE A 22 51.57 -28.37 9.90
N CYS A 23 50.78 -29.15 9.17
CA CYS A 23 49.62 -28.68 8.38
C CYS A 23 49.14 -29.86 7.54
N GLY A 24 48.16 -30.61 8.02
CA GLY A 24 47.67 -31.70 7.18
C GLY A 24 46.71 -32.63 7.86
N PHE A 25 45.74 -32.11 8.60
CA PHE A 25 44.38 -32.65 8.72
C PHE A 25 43.55 -31.57 9.43
N LEU A 26 42.36 -31.30 8.89
CA LEU A 26 41.46 -30.17 9.15
C LEU A 26 41.61 -28.95 8.20
N CYS A 27 41.69 -29.16 6.90
CA CYS A 27 40.78 -28.40 6.03
C CYS A 27 39.53 -29.25 5.87
N ALA A 28 38.65 -29.19 6.87
CA ALA A 28 37.25 -29.31 6.54
C ALA A 28 36.96 -28.12 5.65
N ASP A 29 36.72 -28.38 4.35
CA ASP A 29 36.05 -27.45 3.46
C ASP A 29 34.75 -27.04 4.14
N HIS A 30 34.81 -25.99 4.96
CA HIS A 30 33.67 -25.17 5.24
C HIS A 30 33.48 -24.38 3.95
N ALA A 31 32.91 -25.04 2.94
CA ALA A 31 32.09 -24.34 1.97
C ALA A 31 31.01 -23.66 2.81
N PHE A 32 31.28 -22.41 3.22
CA PHE A 32 30.23 -21.50 3.63
C PHE A 32 29.24 -21.56 2.46
N ALA A 33 28.07 -22.15 2.69
CA ALA A 33 26.96 -21.98 1.80
C ALA A 33 26.73 -20.46 1.77
N ALA A 34 27.21 -19.80 0.72
CA ALA A 34 26.99 -18.38 0.54
C ALA A 34 25.49 -18.17 0.64
N GLN A 35 25.07 -17.42 1.65
CA GLN A 35 23.65 -17.14 1.86
C GLN A 35 23.10 -16.57 0.56
N LEU A 36 22.06 -17.21 0.04
CA LEU A 36 21.53 -16.88 -1.27
C LEU A 36 21.05 -15.43 -1.25
N ARG A 37 21.79 -14.53 -1.90
CA ARG A 37 21.43 -13.12 -1.95
C ARG A 37 20.26 -12.95 -2.91
N THR A 38 19.15 -12.44 -2.40
CA THR A 38 17.92 -12.27 -3.16
C THR A 38 17.54 -10.80 -3.21
N GLY A 39 16.71 -10.45 -4.19
CA GLY A 39 16.18 -9.12 -4.32
C GLY A 39 14.82 -9.11 -4.99
N VAL A 40 14.13 -7.99 -4.85
CA VAL A 40 12.85 -7.71 -5.48
C VAL A 40 12.98 -6.50 -6.40
N VAL A 41 12.33 -6.56 -7.55
CA VAL A 41 12.31 -5.44 -8.48
C VAL A 41 11.48 -4.28 -7.91
N ALA A 42 12.05 -3.08 -7.93
CA ALA A 42 11.50 -1.83 -7.38
C ALA A 42 11.08 -0.82 -8.46
N THR A 43 10.75 -1.31 -9.65
CA THR A 43 10.21 -0.52 -10.77
C THR A 43 9.17 -1.34 -11.52
N THR A 44 8.23 -0.68 -12.19
CA THR A 44 7.16 -1.36 -12.95
C THR A 44 7.67 -2.09 -14.19
N SER A 45 8.86 -1.71 -14.68
CA SER A 45 9.45 -2.27 -15.89
C SER A 45 10.97 -2.27 -15.80
N LEU A 46 11.56 -3.46 -15.60
CA LEU A 46 13.01 -3.64 -15.58
C LEU A 46 13.48 -4.52 -16.74
N ASN A 47 14.29 -3.93 -17.63
CA ASN A 47 14.95 -4.69 -18.69
C ASN A 47 16.11 -5.51 -18.11
N VAL A 48 16.11 -6.80 -18.41
CA VAL A 48 17.28 -7.67 -18.23
C VAL A 48 18.07 -7.65 -19.54
N ARG A 49 19.38 -7.47 -19.47
CA ARG A 49 20.27 -7.27 -20.61
C ARG A 49 21.34 -8.35 -20.71
N SER A 50 21.96 -8.47 -21.89
CA SER A 50 23.05 -9.42 -22.13
C SER A 50 24.38 -9.04 -21.48
N GLY A 51 24.51 -7.81 -20.95
CA GLY A 51 25.70 -7.28 -20.29
C GLY A 51 25.34 -6.09 -19.40
N ALA A 52 26.29 -5.65 -18.56
CA ALA A 52 26.12 -4.52 -17.66
C ALA A 52 26.26 -3.20 -18.42
N GLY A 53 25.14 -2.50 -18.60
CA GLY A 53 25.08 -1.23 -19.34
C GLY A 53 23.84 -1.15 -20.24
N ILE A 54 23.37 0.07 -20.49
CA ILE A 54 22.17 0.31 -21.31
C ILE A 54 22.41 0.09 -22.82
N GLU A 55 23.67 0.04 -23.25
CA GLU A 55 24.09 -0.25 -24.61
C GLU A 55 23.91 -1.72 -25.00
N TYR A 56 23.82 -2.63 -24.02
CA TYR A 56 23.61 -4.04 -24.27
C TYR A 56 22.14 -4.33 -24.58
N LYS A 57 21.89 -5.28 -25.50
CA LYS A 57 20.54 -5.64 -25.92
C LYS A 57 19.69 -6.18 -24.73
N PRO A 58 18.41 -5.79 -24.62
CA PRO A 58 17.46 -6.46 -23.73
C PRO A 58 17.30 -7.94 -24.11
N THR A 59 17.38 -8.83 -23.14
CA THR A 59 17.20 -10.28 -23.25
C THR A 59 16.02 -10.80 -22.43
N GLY A 60 15.46 -9.96 -21.56
CA GLY A 60 14.31 -10.29 -20.74
C GLY A 60 13.70 -9.07 -20.06
N PHE A 61 12.63 -9.33 -19.32
CA PHE A 61 11.85 -8.33 -18.62
C PHE A 61 11.39 -8.88 -17.27
N LEU A 62 11.45 -8.01 -16.26
CA LEU A 62 10.94 -8.22 -14.91
C LEU A 62 9.93 -7.13 -14.55
N ALA A 63 8.83 -7.56 -13.94
CA ALA A 63 7.81 -6.67 -13.40
C ALA A 63 8.13 -6.28 -11.96
N LEU A 64 7.40 -5.29 -11.42
CA LEU A 64 7.47 -4.92 -10.01
C LEU A 64 7.28 -6.15 -9.10
N TYR A 65 8.12 -6.27 -8.07
CA TYR A 65 8.21 -7.40 -7.14
C TYR A 65 8.60 -8.77 -7.70
N ASP A 66 8.95 -8.88 -8.98
CA ASP A 66 9.59 -10.11 -9.45
C ASP A 66 10.82 -10.40 -8.58
N LYS A 67 10.89 -11.61 -8.04
CA LYS A 67 12.01 -12.07 -7.23
C LYS A 67 13.18 -12.49 -8.10
N VAL A 68 14.37 -12.10 -7.69
CA VAL A 68 15.63 -12.48 -8.33
C VAL A 68 16.60 -13.05 -7.31
N THR A 69 17.51 -13.89 -7.78
CA THR A 69 18.73 -14.24 -7.06
C THR A 69 19.87 -13.43 -7.65
N ILE A 70 20.61 -12.71 -6.82
CA ILE A 70 21.79 -11.95 -7.21
C ILE A 70 22.97 -12.93 -7.21
N LEU A 71 23.55 -13.17 -8.39
CA LEU A 71 24.66 -14.08 -8.60
C LEU A 71 26.01 -13.36 -8.45
N ASP A 72 26.08 -12.11 -8.91
CA ASP A 72 27.29 -11.29 -8.87
C ASP A 72 26.96 -9.79 -8.96
N GLU A 73 27.90 -8.92 -8.56
CA GLU A 73 27.84 -7.47 -8.78
C GLU A 73 28.92 -7.05 -9.78
N THR A 74 28.60 -6.08 -10.64
CA THR A 74 29.57 -5.49 -11.57
C THR A 74 29.23 -4.03 -11.83
N TYR A 75 30.06 -3.33 -12.59
CA TYR A 75 29.89 -1.92 -12.92
C TYR A 75 29.96 -1.74 -14.44
N ASP A 76 29.11 -0.86 -14.98
CA ASP A 76 29.23 -0.49 -16.38
C ASP A 76 30.35 0.54 -16.61
N ARG A 77 30.56 0.92 -17.88
CA ARG A 77 31.61 1.87 -18.27
C ARG A 77 31.46 3.27 -17.65
N ASN A 78 30.26 3.62 -17.17
CA ASN A 78 29.96 4.90 -16.53
C ASN A 78 30.07 4.80 -15.00
N GLY A 79 30.43 3.63 -14.46
CA GLY A 79 30.53 3.40 -13.02
C GLY A 79 29.18 3.11 -12.34
N SER A 80 28.09 2.91 -13.09
CA SER A 80 26.81 2.51 -12.50
C SER A 80 26.85 1.04 -12.12
N LYS A 81 26.26 0.68 -10.97
CA LYS A 81 26.24 -0.71 -10.46
C LYS A 81 25.17 -1.54 -11.17
N TRP A 82 25.52 -2.77 -11.52
CA TRP A 82 24.64 -3.78 -12.13
C TRP A 82 24.74 -5.11 -11.39
N TYR A 83 23.64 -5.85 -11.34
CA TYR A 83 23.61 -7.22 -10.82
C TYR A 83 23.55 -8.22 -11.97
N HIS A 84 24.40 -9.24 -11.95
CA HIS A 84 24.14 -10.47 -12.68
C HIS A 84 23.14 -11.28 -11.87
N ILE A 85 21.97 -11.55 -12.45
CA ILE A 85 20.83 -12.12 -11.75
C ILE A 85 20.39 -13.44 -12.36
N LYS A 86 19.81 -14.30 -11.52
CA LYS A 86 18.96 -15.42 -11.93
C LYS A 86 17.50 -15.06 -11.69
N TYR A 87 16.65 -15.30 -12.67
CA TYR A 87 15.22 -14.95 -12.64
C TYR A 87 14.37 -15.98 -13.40
N LYS A 88 13.05 -15.97 -13.15
CA LYS A 88 12.10 -16.95 -13.73
C LYS A 88 12.63 -18.39 -13.62
N THR A 89 13.17 -18.70 -12.43
CA THR A 89 13.75 -19.97 -11.99
C THR A 89 15.02 -20.46 -12.73
N THR A 90 15.23 -20.09 -13.99
CA THR A 90 16.29 -20.68 -14.83
C THR A 90 17.06 -19.68 -15.69
N LYS A 91 16.53 -18.48 -15.93
CA LYS A 91 17.16 -17.51 -16.83
C LYS A 91 18.19 -16.67 -16.08
N THR A 92 19.22 -16.22 -16.79
CA THR A 92 20.21 -15.27 -16.27
C THR A 92 20.38 -14.05 -17.17
N GLY A 93 20.92 -12.98 -16.62
CA GLY A 93 21.25 -11.75 -17.33
C GLY A 93 21.59 -10.61 -16.37
N TYR A 94 21.79 -9.41 -16.90
CA TYR A 94 22.21 -8.25 -16.12
C TYR A 94 21.08 -7.25 -15.96
N ALA A 95 20.88 -6.73 -14.75
CA ALA A 95 19.90 -5.70 -14.45
C ALA A 95 20.54 -4.58 -13.61
N SER A 96 20.09 -3.33 -13.80
CA SER A 96 20.61 -2.21 -13.02
C SER A 96 20.30 -2.41 -11.53
N ALA A 97 21.29 -2.17 -10.68
CA ALA A 97 21.15 -2.31 -9.24
C ALA A 97 20.19 -1.28 -8.63
N ASP A 98 20.04 -0.11 -9.27
CA ASP A 98 19.16 0.98 -8.81
C ASP A 98 17.69 0.54 -8.70
N TYR A 99 17.30 -0.49 -9.46
CA TYR A 99 15.94 -0.98 -9.55
C TYR A 99 15.72 -2.32 -8.85
N ILE A 100 16.69 -2.80 -8.07
CA ILE A 100 16.59 -4.05 -7.31
C ILE A 100 16.86 -3.77 -5.83
N THR A 101 15.82 -3.90 -5.02
CA THR A 101 15.96 -3.89 -3.56
C THR A 101 16.48 -5.25 -3.13
N VAL A 102 17.66 -5.27 -2.53
CA VAL A 102 18.22 -6.48 -1.93
C VAL A 102 17.40 -6.81 -0.67
N GLU A 103 16.89 -8.04 -0.58
CA GLU A 103 16.18 -8.48 0.62
C GLU A 103 17.21 -8.68 1.75
N SER A 104 17.11 -7.86 2.80
CA SER A 104 17.84 -8.06 4.06
C SER A 104 17.02 -8.96 4.99
N SER A 105 17.69 -9.91 5.65
CA SER A 105 17.07 -10.80 6.63
C SER A 105 17.36 -10.34 8.07
N ASN A 106 17.39 -9.02 8.30
CA ASN A 106 17.60 -8.49 9.64
C ASN A 106 16.41 -8.91 10.51
N GLU A 107 16.68 -9.70 11.55
CA GLU A 107 15.67 -10.00 12.54
C GLU A 107 15.39 -8.75 13.36
N TYR A 108 14.11 -8.50 13.64
CA TYR A 108 13.72 -7.39 14.50
C TYR A 108 14.21 -7.65 15.92
N VAL A 109 15.07 -6.75 16.40
CA VAL A 109 15.45 -6.67 17.81
C VAL A 109 14.47 -5.72 18.49
N TYR A 110 13.85 -6.17 19.58
CA TYR A 110 12.87 -5.39 20.32
C TYR A 110 13.42 -4.00 20.68
N ASP A 111 12.71 -2.97 20.24
CA ASP A 111 13.01 -1.57 20.49
C ASP A 111 11.83 -0.95 21.24
N GLU A 112 12.01 -0.72 22.55
CA GLU A 112 10.97 -0.17 23.42
C GLU A 112 10.46 1.19 22.93
N LYS A 113 11.33 2.05 22.39
CA LYS A 113 10.92 3.37 21.89
C LYS A 113 10.07 3.23 20.64
N PHE A 114 10.44 2.29 19.77
CA PHE A 114 9.67 1.98 18.57
C PHE A 114 8.28 1.43 18.90
N GLU A 115 8.19 0.42 19.77
CA GLU A 115 6.89 -0.16 20.16
C GLU A 115 5.99 0.88 20.83
N ASN A 116 6.53 1.67 21.76
CA ASN A 116 5.79 2.74 22.43
C ASN A 116 5.27 3.80 21.44
N LYS A 117 6.04 4.11 20.38
CA LYS A 117 5.57 4.99 19.30
C LYS A 117 4.42 4.35 18.53
N LEU A 118 4.52 3.07 18.16
CA LEU A 118 3.43 2.38 17.46
C LEU A 118 2.14 2.30 18.30
N ASP A 119 2.27 2.08 19.61
CA ASP A 119 1.16 2.09 20.56
C ASP A 119 0.53 3.48 20.71
N THR A 120 1.36 4.51 20.83
CA THR A 120 0.90 5.91 20.95
C THR A 120 0.16 6.36 19.69
N GLU A 121 0.66 5.97 18.52
CA GLU A 121 -0.01 6.20 17.24
C GLU A 121 -1.28 5.34 17.10
N GLY A 122 -1.45 4.28 17.90
CA GLY A 122 -2.65 3.45 17.88
C GLY A 122 -2.71 2.46 16.71
N PHE A 123 -1.55 1.97 16.26
CA PHE A 123 -1.50 0.94 15.22
C PHE A 123 -2.05 -0.41 15.74
N PRO A 124 -2.96 -1.08 15.00
CA PRO A 124 -3.37 -2.45 15.32
C PRO A 124 -2.19 -3.41 15.21
N GLU A 125 -2.19 -4.50 16.00
CA GLU A 125 -1.10 -5.50 15.97
C GLU A 125 -0.87 -6.11 14.58
N THR A 126 -1.94 -6.23 13.78
CA THR A 126 -1.87 -6.71 12.39
C THR A 126 -1.03 -5.82 11.45
N TYR A 127 -0.74 -4.58 11.85
CA TYR A 127 0.17 -3.67 11.15
C TYR A 127 1.60 -3.81 11.67
N LYS A 128 1.75 -3.90 13.01
CA LYS A 128 3.06 -3.89 13.68
C LYS A 128 3.99 -5.00 13.20
N THR A 129 3.45 -6.17 12.85
CA THR A 129 4.26 -7.28 12.29
C THR A 129 5.05 -6.86 11.04
N TYR A 130 4.48 -6.02 10.19
CA TYR A 130 5.16 -5.53 8.99
C TYR A 130 6.08 -4.36 9.31
N LEU A 131 5.63 -3.43 10.17
CA LEU A 131 6.41 -2.26 10.56
C LEU A 131 7.72 -2.63 11.27
N ARG A 132 7.72 -3.67 12.12
CA ARG A 132 8.94 -4.21 12.77
C ARG A 132 9.98 -4.68 11.76
N LYS A 133 9.55 -5.32 10.67
CA LYS A 133 10.46 -5.76 9.59
C LYS A 133 11.12 -4.59 8.89
N ILE A 134 10.36 -3.52 8.66
CA ILE A 134 10.89 -2.30 8.04
C ILE A 134 11.82 -1.58 9.02
N HIS A 135 11.44 -1.45 10.28
CA HIS A 135 12.28 -0.82 11.33
C HIS A 135 13.61 -1.53 11.53
N ALA A 136 13.66 -2.86 11.42
CA ALA A 136 14.90 -3.63 11.49
C ALA A 136 15.89 -3.28 10.35
N ASN A 137 15.40 -2.75 9.23
CA ASN A 137 16.21 -2.29 8.11
C ASN A 137 16.43 -0.77 8.14
N HIS A 138 15.45 -0.01 8.62
CA HIS A 138 15.41 1.45 8.57
C HIS A 138 14.99 2.03 9.93
N PRO A 139 15.88 1.99 10.94
CA PRO A 139 15.54 2.40 12.30
C PRO A 139 15.23 3.90 12.46
N GLU A 140 15.65 4.72 11.49
CA GLU A 140 15.40 6.16 11.45
C GLU A 140 14.04 6.53 10.85
N TRP A 141 13.32 5.58 10.26
CA TRP A 141 12.01 5.83 9.68
C TRP A 141 10.93 5.97 10.76
N THR A 142 10.03 6.92 10.55
CA THR A 142 8.92 7.23 11.45
C THR A 142 7.60 6.86 10.80
N PHE A 143 6.80 6.04 11.49
CA PHE A 143 5.47 5.64 11.04
C PHE A 143 4.41 6.34 11.88
N LYS A 144 3.48 7.06 11.24
CA LYS A 144 2.34 7.72 11.88
C LYS A 144 1.03 7.11 11.40
N ALA A 145 0.11 6.83 12.32
CA ALA A 145 -1.18 6.25 11.99
C ALA A 145 -2.13 7.35 11.54
N ALA A 146 -2.56 7.28 10.29
CA ALA A 146 -3.61 8.14 9.74
C ALA A 146 -4.98 7.48 9.98
N HIS A 147 -5.55 7.71 11.17
CA HIS A 147 -6.88 7.21 11.53
C HIS A 147 -7.96 7.83 10.65
N THR A 148 -8.46 7.03 9.69
CA THR A 148 -9.42 7.51 8.69
C THR A 148 -10.81 7.79 9.30
N GLY A 149 -11.16 7.09 10.39
CA GLY A 149 -12.51 7.05 10.95
C GLY A 149 -13.55 6.44 10.01
N LEU A 150 -13.10 5.68 8.99
CA LEU A 150 -13.94 5.08 7.98
C LEU A 150 -14.02 3.57 8.16
N SER A 151 -15.23 3.03 8.07
CA SER A 151 -15.43 1.58 8.01
C SER A 151 -14.88 1.02 6.71
N TRP A 152 -13.99 0.03 6.81
CA TRP A 152 -13.41 -0.69 5.67
C TRP A 152 -14.48 -1.16 4.67
N ASN A 153 -15.60 -1.70 5.17
CA ASN A 153 -16.67 -2.20 4.30
C ASN A 153 -17.36 -1.09 3.49
N ASP A 154 -17.56 0.08 4.09
CA ASP A 154 -18.21 1.22 3.43
C ASP A 154 -17.28 1.83 2.37
N VAL A 155 -15.98 1.90 2.67
CA VAL A 155 -14.96 2.37 1.74
C VAL A 155 -14.87 1.45 0.53
N ILE A 156 -14.77 0.13 0.74
CA ILE A 156 -14.72 -0.84 -0.36
C ILE A 156 -16.01 -0.80 -1.18
N GLU A 157 -17.18 -0.59 -0.56
CA GLU A 157 -18.44 -0.44 -1.29
C GLU A 157 -18.45 0.80 -2.20
N LYS A 158 -17.94 1.93 -1.70
CA LYS A 158 -17.81 3.17 -2.48
C LYS A 158 -16.87 3.00 -3.68
N GLU A 159 -15.70 2.41 -3.45
CA GLU A 159 -14.70 2.19 -4.50
C GLU A 159 -15.13 1.13 -5.52
N SER A 160 -15.98 0.18 -5.12
CA SER A 160 -16.53 -0.85 -6.00
C SER A 160 -17.64 -0.34 -6.94
N ALA A 161 -18.07 0.92 -6.82
CA ALA A 161 -19.05 1.49 -7.72
C ALA A 161 -18.52 1.58 -9.17
N LEU A 162 -19.41 1.45 -10.15
CA LEU A 162 -19.04 1.43 -11.57
C LEU A 162 -18.24 2.68 -11.95
N GLY A 163 -17.12 2.46 -12.66
CA GLY A 163 -16.27 3.52 -13.17
C GLY A 163 -15.39 4.23 -12.12
N LYS A 164 -15.43 3.81 -10.85
CA LYS A 164 -14.65 4.47 -9.79
C LYS A 164 -13.23 3.95 -9.68
N SER A 165 -13.08 2.63 -9.62
CA SER A 165 -11.79 1.96 -9.60
C SER A 165 -11.67 1.06 -10.82
N LEU A 166 -10.56 1.20 -11.55
CA LEU A 166 -10.33 0.56 -12.85
C LEU A 166 -9.04 -0.28 -12.86
N VAL A 167 -9.00 -1.24 -13.77
CA VAL A 167 -7.82 -2.04 -14.16
C VAL A 167 -7.72 -2.06 -15.68
N ALA A 168 -6.53 -2.35 -16.22
CA ALA A 168 -6.36 -2.50 -17.66
C ALA A 168 -7.16 -3.71 -18.19
N SER A 169 -7.68 -3.66 -19.41
CA SER A 169 -8.44 -4.77 -20.01
C SER A 169 -7.62 -6.07 -20.11
N GLY A 170 -6.30 -5.92 -20.24
CA GLY A 170 -5.33 -7.02 -20.26
C GLY A 170 -5.01 -7.64 -18.90
N SER A 171 -5.49 -7.06 -17.79
CA SER A 171 -5.33 -7.63 -16.45
C SER A 171 -6.04 -9.00 -16.31
N PRO A 172 -5.64 -9.83 -15.33
CA PRO A 172 -6.28 -11.11 -15.02
C PRO A 172 -7.81 -11.03 -14.93
N ALA A 173 -8.51 -12.12 -15.23
CA ALA A 173 -9.97 -12.16 -15.18
C ALA A 173 -10.48 -11.91 -13.75
N SER A 174 -9.79 -12.43 -12.74
CA SER A 174 -10.06 -12.24 -11.31
C SER A 174 -10.00 -10.76 -10.86
N TRP A 175 -9.32 -9.90 -11.61
CA TRP A 175 -9.18 -8.47 -11.30
C TRP A 175 -10.29 -7.63 -11.90
N LYS A 176 -11.10 -8.18 -12.81
CA LYS A 176 -12.11 -7.43 -13.56
C LYS A 176 -13.51 -7.72 -13.05
N SER A 177 -14.30 -6.68 -12.79
CA SER A 177 -15.65 -6.80 -12.26
C SER A 177 -16.62 -7.41 -13.26
N LYS A 178 -17.44 -8.35 -12.79
CA LYS A 178 -18.61 -8.88 -13.52
C LYS A 178 -19.94 -8.31 -13.01
N ALA A 179 -19.91 -7.21 -12.24
CA ALA A 179 -21.13 -6.54 -11.80
C ALA A 179 -21.99 -6.09 -12.98
N ALA A 180 -23.29 -5.95 -12.78
CA ALA A 180 -24.18 -5.41 -13.79
C ALA A 180 -23.69 -4.03 -14.25
N GLY A 181 -23.48 -3.85 -15.55
CA GLY A 181 -22.91 -2.62 -16.12
C GLY A 181 -21.37 -2.61 -16.23
N ALA A 182 -20.66 -3.62 -15.73
CA ALA A 182 -19.22 -3.81 -15.94
C ALA A 182 -18.89 -4.91 -16.97
N TYR A 183 -19.82 -5.85 -17.20
CA TYR A 183 -19.61 -7.01 -18.05
C TYR A 183 -20.90 -7.40 -18.78
N ASN A 184 -20.78 -7.73 -20.07
CA ASN A 184 -21.86 -8.25 -20.90
C ASN A 184 -21.72 -9.78 -21.01
N ALA A 185 -22.65 -10.49 -20.36
CA ALA A 185 -22.63 -11.95 -20.30
C ALA A 185 -22.97 -12.64 -21.63
N GLU A 186 -23.71 -11.97 -22.53
CA GLU A 186 -24.10 -12.52 -23.83
C GLU A 186 -22.92 -12.52 -24.81
N THR A 187 -22.10 -11.46 -24.75
CA THR A 187 -20.95 -11.27 -25.66
C THR A 187 -19.62 -11.70 -25.05
N GLY A 188 -19.58 -11.95 -23.74
CA GLY A 188 -18.37 -12.27 -23.01
C GLY A 188 -17.39 -11.09 -22.85
N LYS A 189 -17.84 -9.85 -23.04
CA LYS A 189 -16.98 -8.66 -23.08
C LYS A 189 -17.14 -7.79 -21.83
N TYR A 190 -16.02 -7.28 -21.33
CA TYR A 190 -16.00 -6.22 -20.31
C TYR A 190 -16.32 -4.86 -20.93
N ILE A 191 -16.99 -4.01 -20.16
CA ILE A 191 -17.33 -2.64 -20.56
C ILE A 191 -16.15 -1.74 -20.26
N VAL A 192 -15.74 -0.95 -21.25
CA VAL A 192 -14.65 0.02 -21.15
C VAL A 192 -15.19 1.33 -20.57
N PHE A 193 -14.53 1.84 -19.53
CA PHE A 193 -14.91 3.06 -18.83
C PHE A 193 -13.95 4.23 -19.09
N ASP A 194 -12.74 3.97 -19.59
CA ASP A 194 -11.76 5.00 -19.92
C ASP A 194 -10.90 4.60 -21.15
N SER A 195 -10.34 5.60 -21.81
CA SER A 195 -9.44 5.52 -22.96
C SER A 195 -8.23 4.62 -22.68
N GLY A 196 -7.80 3.84 -23.68
CA GLY A 196 -6.73 2.84 -23.49
C GLY A 196 -7.20 1.49 -22.95
N GLY A 197 -8.52 1.27 -22.84
CA GLY A 197 -9.08 -0.04 -22.52
C GLY A 197 -9.18 -0.32 -21.03
N TRP A 198 -9.49 0.68 -20.20
CA TRP A 198 -9.69 0.45 -18.77
C TRP A 198 -11.12 -0.04 -18.48
N VAL A 199 -11.22 -1.06 -17.64
CA VAL A 199 -12.48 -1.70 -17.25
C VAL A 199 -12.63 -1.69 -15.73
N CYS A 200 -13.86 -1.83 -15.22
CA CYS A 200 -14.11 -1.83 -13.78
C CYS A 200 -13.31 -2.91 -13.04
N ALA A 201 -12.64 -2.51 -11.96
CA ALA A 201 -11.92 -3.39 -11.06
C ALA A 201 -12.89 -4.26 -10.23
N SER A 202 -12.53 -5.51 -9.97
CA SER A 202 -13.27 -6.41 -9.09
C SER A 202 -13.15 -5.95 -7.63
N ARG A 203 -14.12 -6.34 -6.79
CA ARG A 203 -14.09 -6.03 -5.36
C ARG A 203 -12.83 -6.60 -4.68
N GLY A 204 -12.39 -7.79 -5.09
CA GLY A 204 -11.19 -8.44 -4.57
C GLY A 204 -9.91 -7.64 -4.83
N ILE A 205 -9.71 -7.15 -6.06
CA ILE A 205 -8.48 -6.40 -6.39
C ILE A 205 -8.47 -5.02 -5.73
N ILE A 206 -9.65 -4.40 -5.56
CA ILE A 206 -9.78 -3.15 -4.79
C ILE A 206 -9.35 -3.39 -3.33
N LYS A 207 -9.85 -4.44 -2.67
CA LYS A 207 -9.42 -4.80 -1.31
C LYS A 207 -7.92 -4.99 -1.20
N TYR A 208 -7.31 -5.70 -2.15
CA TYR A 208 -5.86 -5.93 -2.17
C TYR A 208 -5.08 -4.60 -2.20
N TYR A 209 -5.43 -3.71 -3.14
CA TYR A 209 -4.72 -2.43 -3.31
C TYR A 209 -5.04 -1.37 -2.26
N MET A 210 -6.17 -1.49 -1.56
CA MET A 210 -6.50 -0.61 -0.45
C MET A 210 -5.92 -1.08 0.87
N ASP A 211 -5.58 -2.36 1.04
CA ASP A 211 -5.08 -2.85 2.33
C ASP A 211 -3.62 -2.42 2.52
N PRO A 212 -3.32 -1.49 3.44
CA PRO A 212 -1.97 -0.94 3.55
C PRO A 212 -0.93 -2.00 3.91
N ARG A 213 -1.34 -3.09 4.57
CA ARG A 213 -0.45 -4.18 5.01
C ARG A 213 0.19 -4.92 3.84
N ASN A 214 -0.48 -4.95 2.68
CA ASN A 214 0.07 -5.56 1.47
C ASN A 214 1.29 -4.81 0.91
N PHE A 215 1.49 -3.57 1.35
CA PHE A 215 2.51 -2.68 0.81
C PHE A 215 3.48 -2.17 1.87
N MET A 216 3.46 -2.71 3.08
CA MET A 216 4.50 -2.47 4.09
C MET A 216 5.72 -3.34 3.78
N ASN A 217 6.39 -3.00 2.68
CA ASN A 217 7.64 -3.57 2.23
C ASN A 217 8.56 -2.44 1.73
N GLU A 218 9.81 -2.77 1.42
CA GLU A 218 10.88 -1.84 1.01
C GLU A 218 10.55 -0.94 -0.20
N VAL A 219 9.50 -1.26 -0.96
CA VAL A 219 9.06 -0.47 -2.13
C VAL A 219 7.68 0.13 -1.92
N GLY A 220 6.69 -0.71 -1.61
CA GLY A 220 5.29 -0.29 -1.49
C GLY A 220 5.04 0.75 -0.40
N ILE A 221 5.91 0.85 0.62
CA ILE A 221 5.72 1.77 1.73
C ILE A 221 5.83 3.24 1.29
N PHE A 222 6.54 3.50 0.19
CA PHE A 222 6.68 4.86 -0.37
C PHE A 222 5.35 5.46 -0.81
N GLN A 223 4.29 4.67 -0.97
CA GLN A 223 2.96 5.24 -1.20
C GLN A 223 2.39 5.99 0.01
N PHE A 224 2.96 5.74 1.19
CA PHE A 224 2.61 6.37 2.46
C PHE A 224 3.58 7.49 2.85
N LEU A 225 4.68 7.70 2.11
CA LEU A 225 5.63 8.76 2.41
C LEU A 225 4.91 10.12 2.38
N THR A 226 5.14 10.97 3.38
CA THR A 226 4.52 12.31 3.39
C THR A 226 5.11 13.21 2.30
N HIS A 227 4.21 13.78 1.49
CA HIS A 227 4.50 14.85 0.54
C HIS A 227 4.37 16.23 1.20
N ALA A 228 3.86 16.31 2.43
CA ALA A 228 3.83 17.54 3.21
C ALA A 228 5.20 17.84 3.83
N TYR A 229 5.48 19.11 4.04
CA TYR A 229 6.71 19.53 4.70
C TYR A 229 6.77 19.02 6.15
N ASP A 230 7.93 18.52 6.54
CA ASP A 230 8.26 18.03 7.87
C ASP A 230 9.74 18.34 8.15
N GLY A 231 9.99 19.48 8.78
CA GLY A 231 11.34 19.97 9.05
C GLY A 231 12.15 19.10 10.01
N GLU A 232 11.53 18.14 10.71
CA GLU A 232 12.24 17.20 11.58
C GLU A 232 12.95 16.11 10.78
N THR A 233 12.36 15.67 9.67
CA THR A 233 12.90 14.58 8.84
C THR A 233 13.55 15.08 7.55
N GLN A 234 13.17 16.27 7.07
CA GLN A 234 13.60 16.82 5.79
C GLN A 234 14.69 17.87 6.01
N THR A 235 15.96 17.46 5.99
CA THR A 235 17.09 18.35 6.29
C THR A 235 17.84 18.77 5.03
N ALA A 236 18.50 19.93 5.07
CA ALA A 236 19.36 20.37 3.96
C ALA A 236 20.53 19.39 3.72
N ALA A 237 21.00 18.69 4.76
CA ALA A 237 22.07 17.70 4.62
C ALA A 237 21.60 16.47 3.83
N GLY A 238 20.45 15.88 4.20
CA GLY A 238 19.91 14.75 3.44
C GLY A 238 19.50 15.14 2.03
N LEU A 239 18.98 16.36 1.82
CA LEU A 239 18.70 16.83 0.45
C LEU A 239 19.97 16.95 -0.39
N ARG A 240 21.09 17.42 0.16
CA ARG A 240 22.39 17.42 -0.57
C ARG A 240 22.80 16.01 -0.97
N THR A 241 22.65 15.04 -0.08
CA THR A 241 22.93 13.63 -0.39
C THR A 241 22.03 13.11 -1.53
N LEU A 242 20.74 13.46 -1.52
CA LEU A 242 19.81 13.10 -2.58
C LEU A 242 20.22 13.71 -3.93
N LEU A 243 20.66 14.97 -3.94
CA LEU A 243 21.04 15.70 -5.14
C LEU A 243 22.43 15.34 -5.68
N SER A 244 23.29 14.72 -4.88
CA SER A 244 24.69 14.42 -5.22
C SER A 244 24.83 13.72 -6.57
N GLY A 245 25.71 14.26 -7.43
CA GLY A 245 25.96 13.73 -8.77
C GLY A 245 24.86 14.03 -9.81
N THR A 246 23.86 14.83 -9.46
CA THR A 246 22.86 15.37 -10.41
C THR A 246 23.19 16.81 -10.81
N PHE A 247 22.50 17.35 -11.81
CA PHE A 247 22.64 18.76 -12.20
C PHE A 247 22.23 19.75 -11.09
N MET A 248 21.43 19.29 -10.13
CA MET A 248 21.02 20.08 -8.96
C MET A 248 22.02 19.99 -7.80
N ASP A 249 23.11 19.24 -7.93
CA ASP A 249 24.30 19.36 -7.06
C ASP A 249 25.13 20.59 -7.46
N SER A 250 24.47 21.75 -7.51
CA SER A 250 25.06 22.98 -8.05
C SER A 250 24.27 24.22 -7.63
N TYR A 251 24.61 25.34 -8.24
CA TYR A 251 23.95 26.63 -8.09
C TYR A 251 23.02 26.91 -9.27
N LEU A 252 22.02 27.77 -9.06
CA LEU A 252 21.13 28.21 -10.14
C LEU A 252 21.94 28.96 -11.19
N ALA A 253 21.67 28.69 -12.48
CA ALA A 253 22.43 29.30 -13.57
C ALA A 253 22.19 30.82 -13.70
N ASP A 254 21.01 31.29 -13.32
CA ASP A 254 20.60 32.70 -13.34
C ASP A 254 20.76 33.41 -11.97
N GLU A 255 21.09 32.66 -10.92
CA GLU A 255 21.37 33.16 -9.57
C GLU A 255 22.56 32.38 -8.96
N PRO A 256 23.82 32.64 -9.37
CA PRO A 256 24.97 31.77 -9.03
C PRO A 256 25.33 31.69 -7.54
N SER A 257 24.75 32.54 -6.69
CA SER A 257 24.89 32.47 -5.23
C SER A 257 23.88 31.53 -4.55
N ALA A 258 22.84 31.09 -5.26
CA ALA A 258 21.79 30.24 -4.71
C ALA A 258 22.01 28.78 -5.11
N ALA A 259 22.27 27.93 -4.12
CA ALA A 259 22.33 26.49 -4.34
C ALA A 259 20.92 25.92 -4.57
N TYR A 260 20.78 24.93 -5.45
CA TYR A 260 19.49 24.24 -5.64
C TYR A 260 18.95 23.68 -4.32
N THR A 261 19.83 23.15 -3.47
CA THR A 261 19.43 22.66 -2.13
C THR A 261 18.70 23.73 -1.32
N SER A 262 19.25 24.94 -1.20
CA SER A 262 18.62 25.98 -0.38
C SER A 262 17.30 26.43 -0.98
N VAL A 263 17.25 26.59 -2.31
CA VAL A 263 16.04 27.00 -3.04
C VAL A 263 14.93 25.97 -2.87
N LEU A 264 15.23 24.67 -2.99
CA LEU A 264 14.26 23.60 -2.82
C LEU A 264 13.79 23.47 -1.36
N MET A 265 14.68 23.63 -0.38
CA MET A 265 14.31 23.66 1.03
C MET A 265 13.37 24.83 1.34
N GLU A 266 13.68 26.03 0.84
CA GLU A 266 12.84 27.23 0.99
C GLU A 266 11.49 27.05 0.30
N ALA A 267 11.47 26.56 -0.94
CA ALA A 267 10.26 26.31 -1.71
C ALA A 267 9.36 25.28 -1.00
N GLY A 268 9.94 24.17 -0.55
CA GLY A 268 9.23 23.13 0.20
C GLY A 268 8.61 23.66 1.49
N ALA A 269 9.40 24.34 2.32
CA ALA A 269 8.90 24.93 3.56
C ALA A 269 7.77 25.94 3.32
N ARG A 270 7.93 26.84 2.33
CA ARG A 270 6.95 27.88 2.02
C ARG A 270 5.64 27.33 1.45
N ALA A 271 5.73 26.32 0.59
CA ALA A 271 4.58 25.67 -0.02
C ALA A 271 3.97 24.55 0.84
N ASN A 272 4.57 24.23 2.00
CA ASN A 272 4.23 23.07 2.81
C ASN A 272 4.34 21.73 2.04
N VAL A 273 5.41 21.59 1.25
CA VAL A 273 5.72 20.39 0.47
C VAL A 273 7.08 19.82 0.88
N ASN A 274 7.19 18.50 0.90
CA ASN A 274 8.44 17.79 1.14
C ASN A 274 9.48 18.16 0.05
N PRO A 275 10.62 18.79 0.41
CA PRO A 275 11.60 19.25 -0.57
C PRO A 275 12.32 18.10 -1.27
N TYR A 276 12.38 16.91 -0.67
CA TYR A 276 12.96 15.72 -1.30
C TYR A 276 12.00 15.17 -2.37
N VAL A 277 10.68 15.30 -2.16
CA VAL A 277 9.68 14.97 -3.19
C VAL A 277 9.81 15.95 -4.36
N LEU A 278 9.94 17.26 -4.10
CA LEU A 278 10.15 18.26 -5.15
C LEU A 278 11.40 17.94 -5.98
N ALA A 279 12.53 17.68 -5.32
CA ALA A 279 13.77 17.29 -5.97
C ALA A 279 13.62 16.01 -6.80
N SER A 280 13.03 14.96 -6.22
CA SER A 280 12.81 13.67 -6.89
C SER A 280 11.92 13.82 -8.13
N MET A 281 10.86 14.63 -8.05
CA MET A 281 10.00 14.92 -9.19
C MET A 281 10.76 15.64 -10.30
N ILE A 282 11.57 16.66 -9.97
CA ILE A 282 12.40 17.34 -10.97
C ILE A 282 13.35 16.36 -11.65
N LEU A 283 13.98 15.45 -10.90
CA LEU A 283 14.88 14.44 -11.47
C LEU A 283 14.15 13.45 -12.38
N VAL A 284 12.91 13.08 -12.05
CA VAL A 284 12.06 12.25 -12.91
C VAL A 284 11.69 12.99 -14.20
N GLU A 285 11.32 14.26 -14.09
CA GLU A 285 10.83 15.06 -15.23
C GLU A 285 11.95 15.54 -16.16
N GLN A 286 13.13 15.86 -15.62
CA GLN A 286 14.23 16.50 -16.36
C GLN A 286 15.47 15.62 -16.52
N GLY A 287 15.48 14.45 -15.86
CA GLY A 287 16.63 13.56 -15.78
C GLY A 287 17.74 14.10 -14.88
N SER A 288 18.65 13.21 -14.45
CA SER A 288 19.77 13.57 -13.57
C SER A 288 20.74 14.60 -14.17
N SER A 289 20.79 14.73 -15.50
CA SER A 289 21.65 15.70 -16.20
C SER A 289 20.97 17.05 -16.47
N GLY A 290 19.67 17.19 -16.22
CA GLY A 290 18.95 18.46 -16.37
C GLY A 290 18.96 19.05 -17.79
N ARG A 291 19.02 18.21 -18.82
CA ARG A 291 19.12 18.64 -20.23
C ARG A 291 17.76 18.86 -20.90
N GLY A 292 16.66 18.77 -20.14
CA GLY A 292 15.31 18.98 -20.64
C GLY A 292 15.13 20.39 -21.20
N LYS A 293 14.46 20.51 -22.36
CA LYS A 293 14.22 21.81 -22.99
C LYS A 293 13.38 22.75 -22.12
N SER A 294 12.45 22.19 -21.31
CA SER A 294 11.58 22.93 -20.39
C SER A 294 12.34 23.76 -19.35
N ILE A 295 13.60 23.42 -19.06
CA ILE A 295 14.43 24.13 -18.07
C ILE A 295 15.68 24.78 -18.69
N SER A 296 15.78 24.79 -20.03
CA SER A 296 16.96 25.28 -20.73
C SER A 296 17.07 26.80 -20.81
N GLY A 297 15.97 27.52 -20.64
CA GLY A 297 15.90 28.99 -20.83
C GLY A 297 16.21 29.47 -22.26
N SER A 298 16.31 28.58 -23.25
CA SER A 298 16.82 28.89 -24.61
C SER A 298 15.87 28.45 -25.74
N VAL A 299 14.65 28.03 -25.42
CA VAL A 299 13.65 27.69 -26.42
C VAL A 299 13.16 28.98 -27.10
N SER A 300 13.19 29.00 -28.43
CA SER A 300 12.84 30.20 -29.21
C SER A 300 11.42 30.69 -28.92
N GLY A 301 11.28 31.99 -28.59
CA GLY A 301 10.01 32.61 -28.20
C GLY A 301 9.66 32.47 -26.72
N TYR A 302 10.46 31.71 -25.96
CA TYR A 302 10.32 31.50 -24.52
C TYR A 302 11.68 31.58 -23.80
N GLU A 303 12.61 32.38 -24.32
CA GLU A 303 13.91 32.60 -23.70
C GLU A 303 13.75 33.18 -22.28
N GLY A 304 14.50 32.64 -21.32
CA GLY A 304 14.42 33.05 -19.91
C GLY A 304 13.21 32.55 -19.13
N TYR A 305 12.35 31.70 -19.72
CA TYR A 305 11.27 31.02 -18.99
C TYR A 305 11.61 29.56 -18.71
N TYR A 306 11.17 29.07 -17.56
CA TYR A 306 11.50 27.74 -17.05
C TYR A 306 10.26 27.03 -16.53
N ASN A 307 10.23 25.70 -16.68
CA ASN A 307 9.17 24.85 -16.15
C ASN A 307 9.76 23.52 -15.67
N TYR A 308 10.09 23.45 -14.38
CA TYR A 308 10.78 22.31 -13.77
C TYR A 308 9.89 21.07 -13.55
N PHE A 309 8.57 21.28 -13.48
CA PHE A 309 7.57 20.24 -13.16
C PHE A 309 6.63 19.94 -14.34
N ASN A 310 6.96 20.42 -15.55
CA ASN A 310 6.15 20.24 -16.76
C ASN A 310 4.67 20.66 -16.58
N VAL A 311 4.41 21.70 -15.76
CA VAL A 311 3.04 22.17 -15.49
C VAL A 311 2.42 22.73 -16.77
N GLY A 312 1.26 22.21 -17.14
CA GLY A 312 0.56 22.62 -18.37
C GLY A 312 1.24 22.11 -19.66
N ALA A 313 2.20 21.20 -19.57
CA ALA A 313 2.87 20.60 -20.73
C ALA A 313 2.02 19.47 -21.33
N TYR A 314 1.38 19.75 -22.45
CA TYR A 314 0.69 18.75 -23.28
C TYR A 314 0.62 19.26 -24.71
N ARG A 315 0.52 18.35 -25.67
CA ARG A 315 0.39 18.75 -27.08
C ARG A 315 -0.96 19.45 -27.29
N SER A 316 -0.93 20.66 -27.87
CA SER A 316 -2.15 21.43 -28.15
C SER A 316 -1.98 22.26 -29.41
N GLY A 317 -2.85 22.06 -30.39
CA GLY A 317 -2.74 22.71 -31.69
C GLY A 317 -1.40 22.43 -32.36
N SER A 318 -0.68 23.49 -32.73
CA SER A 318 0.67 23.41 -33.31
C SER A 318 1.78 23.28 -32.28
N MET A 319 1.50 23.49 -30.99
CA MET A 319 2.51 23.48 -29.94
C MET A 319 2.78 22.07 -29.45
N ASP A 320 4.07 21.72 -29.35
CA ASP A 320 4.48 20.53 -28.62
C ASP A 320 4.33 20.72 -27.10
N ALA A 321 4.57 19.66 -26.33
CA ALA A 321 4.39 19.70 -24.88
C ALA A 321 5.34 20.69 -24.19
N VAL A 322 6.58 20.83 -24.68
CA VAL A 322 7.58 21.75 -24.13
C VAL A 322 7.15 23.19 -24.40
N GLU A 323 6.82 23.51 -25.65
CA GLU A 323 6.34 24.84 -26.04
C GLU A 323 5.09 25.21 -25.24
N ARG A 324 4.13 24.28 -25.09
CA ARG A 324 2.89 24.53 -24.36
C ARG A 324 3.10 24.75 -22.86
N GLY A 325 4.06 24.03 -22.27
CA GLY A 325 4.47 24.20 -20.87
C GLY A 325 5.22 25.51 -20.63
N LEU A 326 6.06 25.94 -21.59
CA LEU A 326 6.78 27.21 -21.52
C LEU A 326 5.88 28.41 -21.79
N TRP A 327 4.90 28.29 -22.70
CA TRP A 327 3.83 29.29 -22.83
C TRP A 327 3.07 29.46 -21.54
N TYR A 328 2.70 28.36 -20.87
CA TYR A 328 2.02 28.44 -19.58
C TYR A 328 2.90 29.20 -18.57
N ALA A 329 4.18 28.85 -18.49
CA ALA A 329 5.17 29.49 -17.63
C ALA A 329 5.35 30.99 -17.93
N SER A 330 5.20 31.42 -19.18
CA SER A 330 5.42 32.81 -19.60
C SER A 330 4.20 33.73 -19.41
N GLN A 331 3.01 33.20 -19.14
CA GLN A 331 1.82 34.03 -18.90
C GLN A 331 1.83 34.62 -17.49
N ASP A 332 1.20 35.77 -17.28
CA ASP A 332 0.85 36.26 -15.95
C ASP A 332 -0.20 35.35 -15.29
N GLY A 333 -0.09 35.09 -13.98
CA GLY A 333 -1.12 34.33 -13.25
C GLY A 333 -0.71 33.79 -11.89
N SER A 334 -1.47 32.82 -11.38
CA SER A 334 -1.22 32.15 -10.09
C SER A 334 0.12 31.42 -10.07
N TYR A 335 0.58 31.09 -8.86
CA TYR A 335 1.82 30.34 -8.61
C TYR A 335 3.08 31.11 -9.00
N SER A 336 3.11 32.40 -8.67
CA SER A 336 4.26 33.27 -8.95
C SER A 336 4.64 33.38 -10.44
N ARG A 337 3.66 33.15 -11.35
CA ARG A 337 3.86 33.34 -12.78
C ARG A 337 3.84 34.82 -13.17
N PRO A 338 4.68 35.25 -14.12
CA PRO A 338 5.45 34.41 -15.02
C PRO A 338 6.75 33.86 -14.41
N TRP A 339 7.11 32.63 -14.78
CA TRP A 339 8.30 31.91 -14.31
C TRP A 339 9.55 32.30 -15.09
N ASN A 340 9.90 33.59 -14.98
CA ASN A 340 11.03 34.22 -15.69
C ASN A 340 12.37 34.17 -14.92
N SER A 341 12.50 33.21 -14.01
CA SER A 341 13.75 32.81 -13.36
C SER A 341 13.63 31.37 -12.88
N ILE A 342 14.76 30.69 -12.69
CA ILE A 342 14.79 29.31 -12.19
C ILE A 342 14.13 29.23 -10.81
N ARG A 343 14.46 30.17 -9.91
CA ARG A 343 13.87 30.25 -8.57
C ARG A 343 12.34 30.34 -8.63
N LYS A 344 11.79 31.24 -9.45
CA LYS A 344 10.32 31.40 -9.58
C LYS A 344 9.66 30.14 -10.14
N ALA A 345 10.29 29.46 -11.09
CA ALA A 345 9.77 28.22 -11.64
C ALA A 345 9.73 27.08 -10.61
N ILE A 346 10.76 26.99 -9.75
CA ILE A 346 10.82 26.01 -8.66
C ILE A 346 9.77 26.34 -7.58
N GLU A 347 9.76 27.57 -7.08
CA GLU A 347 8.84 28.02 -6.02
C GLU A 347 7.38 27.97 -6.49
N GLY A 348 7.08 28.51 -7.67
CA GLY A 348 5.75 28.46 -8.26
C GLY A 348 5.28 27.03 -8.59
N GLY A 349 6.18 26.18 -9.08
CA GLY A 349 5.89 24.77 -9.28
C GLY A 349 5.56 24.04 -7.96
N ALA A 350 6.27 24.36 -6.87
CA ALA A 350 5.97 23.83 -5.55
C ALA A 350 4.60 24.31 -5.01
N GLU A 351 4.26 25.59 -5.21
CA GLU A 351 2.93 26.13 -4.87
C GLU A 351 1.81 25.43 -5.66
N PHE A 352 1.99 25.26 -6.97
CA PHE A 352 1.07 24.50 -7.81
C PHE A 352 0.91 23.06 -7.30
N TYR A 353 2.02 22.42 -6.96
CA TYR A 353 1.99 21.05 -6.46
C TYR A 353 1.27 20.94 -5.12
N SER A 354 1.50 21.89 -4.22
CA SER A 354 0.86 21.96 -2.90
C SER A 354 -0.66 22.00 -3.03
N GLU A 355 -1.19 22.98 -3.76
CA GLU A 355 -2.63 23.20 -3.89
C GLU A 355 -3.33 22.01 -4.56
N ASN A 356 -2.72 21.45 -5.61
CA ASN A 356 -3.37 20.43 -6.42
C ASN A 356 -3.20 19.01 -5.86
N TYR A 357 -2.13 18.76 -5.09
CA TYR A 357 -1.72 17.40 -4.75
C TYR A 357 -1.33 17.16 -3.30
N VAL A 358 -1.09 18.17 -2.46
CA VAL A 358 -0.69 17.95 -1.05
C VAL A 358 -1.78 18.39 -0.08
N GLN A 359 -2.39 19.55 -0.34
CA GLN A 359 -3.47 20.09 0.48
C GLN A 359 -4.75 19.22 0.42
N SER A 360 -5.72 19.55 1.26
CA SER A 360 -6.96 18.77 1.42
C SER A 360 -6.69 17.29 1.77
N SER A 361 -5.72 17.04 2.67
CA SER A 361 -5.40 15.69 3.18
C SER A 361 -5.03 14.66 2.10
N LYS A 362 -4.43 15.10 0.99
CA LYS A 362 -3.90 14.24 -0.10
C LYS A 362 -2.38 14.14 -0.08
N ASN A 363 -1.77 14.26 1.09
CA ASN A 363 -0.32 14.38 1.27
C ASN A 363 0.45 13.03 1.18
N THR A 364 -0.12 11.98 0.61
CA THR A 364 0.58 10.74 0.24
C THR A 364 0.04 10.21 -1.09
N LEU A 365 0.79 9.38 -1.81
CA LEU A 365 0.28 8.73 -3.04
C LEU A 365 -0.98 7.90 -2.75
N TYR A 366 -1.04 7.24 -1.60
CA TYR A 366 -2.21 6.52 -1.15
C TYR A 366 -3.43 7.43 -0.98
N PHE A 367 -3.28 8.58 -0.29
CA PHE A 367 -4.40 9.50 -0.07
C PHE A 367 -4.85 10.21 -1.35
N LYS A 368 -3.93 10.47 -2.29
CA LYS A 368 -4.27 10.94 -3.64
C LYS A 368 -5.12 9.93 -4.41
N LYS A 369 -4.76 8.65 -4.33
CA LYS A 369 -5.48 7.58 -5.02
C LYS A 369 -6.83 7.29 -4.39
N TRP A 370 -6.92 7.22 -3.06
CA TRP A 370 -8.11 6.68 -2.39
C TRP A 370 -9.01 7.74 -1.74
N ASN A 371 -8.46 8.92 -1.44
CA ASN A 371 -9.17 10.05 -0.83
C ASN A 371 -9.93 9.69 0.46
N VAL A 372 -9.28 8.96 1.36
CA VAL A 372 -9.89 8.38 2.57
C VAL A 372 -9.72 9.24 3.83
N MET A 373 -8.99 10.35 3.74
CA MET A 373 -8.81 11.29 4.85
C MET A 373 -9.83 12.45 4.85
N ASN A 374 -10.77 12.47 3.90
CA ASN A 374 -11.76 13.54 3.72
C ASN A 374 -13.21 13.09 3.96
N GLY A 375 -13.39 11.98 4.67
CA GLY A 375 -14.70 11.43 5.02
C GLY A 375 -15.35 10.60 3.91
N ILE A 376 -16.33 9.78 4.28
CA ILE A 376 -16.96 8.79 3.39
C ILE A 376 -17.66 9.38 2.16
N ALA A 377 -18.03 10.66 2.20
CA ALA A 377 -18.62 11.36 1.07
C ALA A 377 -17.61 11.62 -0.08
N GLN A 378 -16.32 11.73 0.26
CA GLN A 378 -15.24 12.04 -0.67
C GLN A 378 -14.50 10.79 -1.18
N VAL A 379 -14.67 9.64 -0.53
CA VAL A 379 -14.19 8.34 -1.04
C VAL A 379 -14.75 8.11 -2.45
N ALA A 380 -13.90 7.62 -3.36
CA ALA A 380 -14.17 7.47 -4.79
C ALA A 380 -14.50 8.79 -5.55
N GLN A 381 -14.15 9.95 -4.98
CA GLN A 381 -14.29 11.27 -5.63
C GLN A 381 -12.96 12.02 -5.63
N GLY A 382 -12.70 12.83 -6.66
CA GLY A 382 -11.50 13.67 -6.72
C GLY A 382 -10.18 12.91 -6.58
N GLN A 383 -10.17 11.63 -6.92
CA GLN A 383 -8.96 10.80 -6.90
C GLN A 383 -8.03 11.26 -8.02
N TYR A 384 -6.73 11.21 -7.75
CA TYR A 384 -5.72 11.58 -8.75
C TYR A 384 -5.71 10.63 -9.95
N MET A 385 -6.14 9.37 -9.76
CA MET A 385 -6.21 8.36 -10.80
C MET A 385 -7.28 7.31 -10.50
N THR A 386 -7.79 6.64 -11.54
CA THR A 386 -8.76 5.56 -11.44
C THR A 386 -8.12 4.17 -11.35
N ASN A 387 -6.88 4.01 -11.82
CA ASN A 387 -6.13 2.75 -11.76
C ASN A 387 -5.85 2.33 -10.31
N VAL A 388 -6.32 1.15 -9.89
CA VAL A 388 -6.09 0.61 -8.54
C VAL A 388 -4.62 0.39 -8.20
N GLN A 389 -3.77 0.13 -9.19
CA GLN A 389 -2.33 -0.13 -9.00
C GLN A 389 -1.47 1.14 -8.96
N GLY A 390 -2.06 2.30 -9.24
CA GLY A 390 -1.25 3.46 -9.62
C GLY A 390 -0.49 4.08 -8.45
N ALA A 391 -1.03 4.08 -7.23
CA ALA A 391 -0.30 4.54 -6.04
C ALA A 391 0.97 3.72 -5.77
N GLU A 392 0.89 2.39 -5.95
CA GLU A 392 2.05 1.50 -5.84
C GLU A 392 3.06 1.74 -6.97
N SER A 393 2.58 1.92 -8.20
CA SER A 393 3.44 2.15 -9.36
C SER A 393 4.22 3.47 -9.20
N GLU A 394 3.55 4.51 -8.72
CA GLU A 394 4.18 5.80 -8.40
C GLU A 394 5.10 5.70 -7.18
N ALA A 395 4.79 4.86 -6.19
CA ALA A 395 5.66 4.63 -5.04
C ALA A 395 7.00 4.01 -5.44
N ALA A 396 6.98 3.04 -6.36
CA ALA A 396 8.18 2.46 -6.93
C ALA A 396 9.04 3.53 -7.64
N ALA A 397 8.43 4.41 -8.42
CA ALA A 397 9.14 5.52 -9.07
C ALA A 397 9.71 6.52 -8.04
N LEU A 398 8.90 6.90 -7.04
CA LEU A 398 9.28 7.84 -5.99
C LEU A 398 10.46 7.30 -5.18
N ARG A 399 10.41 6.03 -4.76
CA ARG A 399 11.51 5.37 -4.04
C ARG A 399 12.84 5.50 -4.77
N ASN A 400 12.84 5.34 -6.09
CA ASN A 400 14.09 5.41 -6.86
C ASN A 400 14.75 6.81 -6.76
N GLY A 401 13.95 7.87 -6.59
CA GLY A 401 14.47 9.21 -6.28
C GLY A 401 15.09 9.35 -4.88
N TYR A 402 14.79 8.42 -3.97
CA TYR A 402 15.29 8.39 -2.59
C TYR A 402 16.38 7.32 -2.38
N ALA A 403 16.79 6.60 -3.42
CA ALA A 403 17.67 5.43 -3.29
C ALA A 403 18.99 5.73 -2.56
N SER A 404 19.53 6.95 -2.68
CA SER A 404 20.76 7.40 -2.01
C SER A 404 20.58 7.85 -0.56
N VAL A 405 19.34 7.95 -0.07
CA VAL A 405 19.01 8.49 1.26
C VAL A 405 18.08 7.57 2.06
N LEU A 406 17.98 6.29 1.71
CA LEU A 406 17.12 5.32 2.40
C LEU A 406 17.48 5.18 3.89
N ASP A 407 18.76 5.36 4.25
CA ASP A 407 19.22 5.29 5.65
C ASP A 407 18.94 6.58 6.46
N THR A 408 18.23 7.56 5.88
CA THR A 408 17.89 8.82 6.56
C THR A 408 16.47 8.81 7.10
N SER A 409 16.16 9.73 8.03
CA SER A 409 14.82 9.83 8.61
C SER A 409 13.77 10.19 7.56
N MET A 410 12.65 9.46 7.58
CA MET A 410 11.49 9.69 6.71
C MET A 410 10.20 9.49 7.48
N THR A 411 9.17 10.28 7.19
CA THR A 411 7.84 10.16 7.81
C THR A 411 6.84 9.51 6.85
N PHE A 412 6.22 8.42 7.28
CA PHE A 412 5.16 7.70 6.54
C PHE A 412 3.82 7.83 7.27
N LEU A 413 2.78 8.24 6.54
CA LEU A 413 1.40 8.34 7.03
C LEU A 413 0.59 7.15 6.52
N ILE A 414 0.34 6.19 7.40
CA ILE A 414 -0.25 4.90 7.04
C ILE A 414 -1.75 4.91 7.42
N PRO A 415 -2.68 4.69 6.47
CA PRO A 415 -4.11 4.69 6.77
C PRO A 415 -4.46 3.57 7.75
N VAL A 416 -5.28 3.89 8.75
CA VAL A 416 -5.93 2.92 9.63
C VAL A 416 -7.44 3.02 9.45
N TYR A 417 -8.08 1.89 9.13
CA TYR A 417 -9.51 1.77 8.89
C TYR A 417 -10.22 1.08 10.04
N ASP A 418 -11.46 1.50 10.31
CA ASP A 418 -12.33 0.81 11.25
C ASP A 418 -12.82 -0.50 10.62
N ASN A 419 -12.88 -1.58 11.41
CA ASN A 419 -13.35 -2.89 10.96
C ASN A 419 -12.55 -3.49 9.77
N LEU A 420 -11.27 -3.16 9.65
CA LEU A 420 -10.37 -3.87 8.74
C LEU A 420 -10.29 -5.36 9.17
N PRO A 421 -10.37 -6.32 8.24
CA PRO A 421 -10.19 -7.73 8.55
C PRO A 421 -8.84 -8.03 9.21
N SER A 422 -8.80 -9.03 10.09
CA SER A 422 -7.59 -9.49 10.80
C SER A 422 -6.46 -9.88 9.85
N LYS A 423 -6.80 -10.50 8.72
CA LYS A 423 -5.86 -10.89 7.66
C LYS A 423 -5.79 -9.84 6.56
N ALA A 424 -4.59 -9.65 6.02
CA ALA A 424 -4.39 -8.81 4.84
C ALA A 424 -5.15 -9.38 3.64
N ALA A 425 -5.75 -8.50 2.83
CA ALA A 425 -6.51 -8.92 1.66
C ALA A 425 -5.58 -9.66 0.66
N ALA A 426 -5.94 -10.89 0.29
CA ALA A 426 -5.17 -11.67 -0.68
C ALA A 426 -5.28 -11.10 -2.10
N LEU A 427 -4.22 -11.25 -2.89
CA LEU A 427 -4.25 -10.93 -4.32
C LEU A 427 -5.18 -11.93 -5.04
N PRO A 428 -6.20 -11.47 -5.79
CA PRO A 428 -7.09 -12.40 -6.49
C PRO A 428 -6.35 -13.21 -7.56
N ALA A 429 -6.48 -14.55 -7.50
CA ALA A 429 -5.95 -15.48 -8.48
C ALA A 429 -7.02 -15.89 -9.51
N ASP A 430 -6.61 -16.15 -10.76
CA ASP A 430 -7.51 -16.71 -11.78
C ASP A 430 -7.88 -18.17 -11.42
N GLY A 431 -9.17 -18.52 -11.49
CA GLY A 431 -9.67 -19.87 -11.21
C GLY A 431 -10.19 -20.09 -9.78
N GLU A 432 -9.96 -19.14 -8.87
CA GLU A 432 -10.71 -19.08 -7.62
C GLU A 432 -11.99 -18.27 -7.85
N GLU A 433 -13.15 -18.92 -7.78
CA GLU A 433 -14.40 -18.19 -7.58
C GLU A 433 -14.25 -17.37 -6.30
N GLU A 434 -14.75 -16.13 -6.28
CA GLU A 434 -14.84 -15.34 -5.06
C GLU A 434 -15.66 -16.15 -4.05
N ILE A 435 -14.97 -16.91 -3.19
CA ILE A 435 -15.57 -17.46 -1.99
C ILE A 435 -15.90 -16.22 -1.18
N ILE A 436 -17.16 -15.79 -1.25
CA ILE A 436 -17.72 -14.90 -0.23
C ILE A 436 -17.71 -15.77 1.02
N GLU A 437 -16.57 -15.79 1.72
CA GLU A 437 -16.50 -16.40 3.03
C GLU A 437 -17.64 -15.78 3.85
N PRO A 438 -18.57 -16.60 4.38
CA PRO A 438 -19.44 -16.12 5.42
C PRO A 438 -18.51 -15.58 6.50
N THR A 439 -18.66 -14.32 6.91
CA THR A 439 -18.01 -13.83 8.13
C THR A 439 -18.57 -14.65 9.30
N GLU A 440 -17.96 -15.80 9.54
CA GLU A 440 -17.95 -16.50 10.81
C GLU A 440 -17.21 -15.56 11.78
N PRO A 441 -17.74 -15.34 12.99
CA PRO A 441 -17.02 -14.52 13.96
C PRO A 441 -15.71 -15.22 14.31
N GLU A 442 -14.59 -14.73 13.78
CA GLU A 442 -13.26 -15.09 14.30
C GLU A 442 -13.23 -14.76 15.80
N ILE A 443 -12.99 -15.81 16.59
CA ILE A 443 -12.62 -15.68 18.00
C ILE A 443 -11.20 -15.10 17.99
N PRO A 444 -10.93 -13.95 18.62
CA PRO A 444 -9.59 -13.39 18.64
C PRO A 444 -8.65 -14.31 19.43
N ASP A 445 -7.57 -14.78 18.80
CA ASP A 445 -6.39 -15.24 19.51
C ASP A 445 -5.70 -14.02 20.14
N THR A 446 -5.53 -14.06 21.47
CA THR A 446 -4.87 -13.03 22.28
C THR A 446 -3.35 -13.21 22.26
N PRO A 447 -2.55 -12.16 21.98
CA PRO A 447 -1.17 -12.06 22.41
C PRO A 447 -1.04 -11.24 23.71
N ASP A 448 -0.25 -11.76 24.65
CA ASP A 448 0.15 -11.17 25.94
C ASP A 448 0.81 -9.78 25.82
N THR A 449 0.34 -8.75 26.55
CA THR A 449 1.13 -7.82 27.43
C THR A 449 0.21 -6.78 28.16
N PRO A 450 0.67 -6.07 29.23
CA PRO A 450 0.09 -6.12 30.57
C PRO A 450 -1.02 -5.10 30.88
N ASP A 451 -2.17 -5.64 31.27
CA ASP A 451 -2.94 -5.35 32.48
C ASP A 451 -3.09 -3.89 32.99
N LYS A 452 -4.25 -3.30 32.69
CA LYS A 452 -5.11 -2.69 33.73
C LYS A 452 -6.24 -3.68 34.05
N PRO A 453 -5.98 -4.70 34.89
CA PRO A 453 -6.85 -5.88 35.00
C PRO A 453 -8.24 -5.55 35.51
N GLU A 454 -8.40 -4.48 36.29
CA GLU A 454 -9.69 -4.10 36.89
C GLU A 454 -10.69 -3.53 35.87
N GLU A 455 -10.22 -2.72 34.91
CA GLU A 455 -11.08 -2.13 33.88
C GLU A 455 -11.48 -3.16 32.82
N GLU A 456 -10.55 -4.05 32.46
CA GLU A 456 -10.82 -5.12 31.53
C GLU A 456 -11.75 -6.18 32.12
N ALA A 457 -11.52 -6.61 33.37
CA ALA A 457 -12.44 -7.52 34.07
C ALA A 457 -13.84 -6.92 34.20
N ALA A 458 -13.95 -5.62 34.49
CA ALA A 458 -15.24 -4.91 34.53
C ALA A 458 -15.93 -4.87 33.15
N ASN A 459 -15.17 -4.62 32.08
CA ASN A 459 -15.70 -4.62 30.71
C ASN A 459 -16.13 -6.02 30.26
N GLN A 460 -15.34 -7.06 30.55
CA GLN A 460 -15.67 -8.45 30.25
C GLN A 460 -16.92 -8.91 31.03
N ALA A 461 -17.00 -8.61 32.33
CA ALA A 461 -18.18 -8.90 33.15
C ALA A 461 -19.43 -8.18 32.63
N LYS A 462 -19.29 -6.93 32.18
CA LYS A 462 -20.37 -6.14 31.58
C LYS A 462 -20.82 -6.72 30.23
N ILE A 463 -19.90 -7.10 29.35
CA ILE A 463 -20.22 -7.77 28.10
C ILE A 463 -20.96 -9.09 28.36
N GLN A 464 -20.47 -9.90 29.29
CA GLN A 464 -21.07 -11.19 29.62
C GLN A 464 -22.49 -11.03 30.20
N LYS A 465 -22.69 -10.09 31.14
CA LYS A 465 -24.01 -9.75 31.68
C LYS A 465 -25.02 -9.38 30.58
N TYR A 466 -24.62 -8.54 29.63
CA TYR A 466 -25.50 -8.13 28.53
C TYR A 466 -25.72 -9.27 27.52
N LYS A 467 -24.73 -10.13 27.30
CA LYS A 467 -24.87 -11.31 26.45
C LYS A 467 -25.92 -12.27 27.02
N ASP A 468 -25.85 -12.58 28.31
CA ASP A 468 -26.82 -13.44 29.00
C ASP A 468 -28.21 -12.81 29.06
N GLY A 469 -28.26 -11.49 29.26
CA GLY A 469 -29.49 -10.71 29.21
C GLY A 469 -30.16 -10.72 27.84
N LEU A 470 -29.38 -10.55 26.77
CA LEU A 470 -29.88 -10.54 25.39
C LEU A 470 -30.25 -11.94 24.91
N ALA A 471 -29.59 -12.99 25.40
CA ALA A 471 -29.99 -14.38 25.15
C ALA A 471 -31.41 -14.68 25.67
N LYS A 472 -31.84 -13.99 26.73
CA LYS A 472 -33.20 -14.06 27.31
C LYS A 472 -34.16 -12.99 26.76
N THR A 473 -33.69 -12.14 25.86
CA THR A 473 -34.50 -11.08 25.23
C THR A 473 -35.03 -11.58 23.90
N GLU A 474 -36.33 -11.48 23.68
CA GLU A 474 -36.96 -12.09 22.51
C GLU A 474 -37.56 -11.06 21.56
N VAL A 475 -37.51 -11.36 20.26
CA VAL A 475 -38.41 -10.75 19.28
C VAL A 475 -39.70 -11.54 19.30
N ILE A 476 -40.76 -10.97 19.87
CA ILE A 476 -42.08 -11.60 20.02
C ILE A 476 -43.07 -11.02 19.02
N ASN A 477 -44.19 -11.72 18.81
CA ASN A 477 -45.26 -11.28 17.92
C ASN A 477 -44.76 -10.94 16.49
N LEU A 478 -43.76 -11.67 16.00
CA LEU A 478 -43.31 -11.53 14.61
C LEU A 478 -44.44 -11.98 13.68
N LYS A 479 -45.00 -11.05 12.92
CA LYS A 479 -46.08 -11.27 11.96
C LYS A 479 -45.62 -10.91 10.55
N ALA A 480 -46.22 -11.57 9.56
CA ALA A 480 -45.98 -11.31 8.15
C ALA A 480 -47.30 -11.15 7.40
N GLU A 481 -47.45 -10.04 6.68
CA GLU A 481 -48.58 -9.76 5.80
C GLU A 481 -48.12 -9.83 4.34
N ALA A 482 -48.68 -10.77 3.58
CA ALA A 482 -48.31 -11.02 2.18
C ALA A 482 -49.13 -10.18 1.20
N GLY A 483 -48.41 -9.52 0.27
CA GLY A 483 -48.92 -9.02 -1.00
C GLY A 483 -48.34 -9.80 -2.18
N ARG A 484 -48.66 -9.38 -3.41
CA ARG A 484 -48.21 -10.06 -4.65
C ARG A 484 -46.68 -10.00 -4.85
N LYS A 485 -46.07 -8.84 -4.61
CA LYS A 485 -44.61 -8.61 -4.63
C LYS A 485 -44.14 -7.83 -3.40
N LYS A 486 -44.82 -8.05 -2.28
CA LYS A 486 -44.62 -7.29 -1.04
C LYS A 486 -44.80 -8.22 0.16
N VAL A 487 -43.97 -8.06 1.18
CA VAL A 487 -44.17 -8.66 2.50
C VAL A 487 -43.95 -7.58 3.54
N LYS A 488 -44.94 -7.33 4.39
CA LYS A 488 -44.78 -6.46 5.57
C LYS A 488 -44.54 -7.33 6.80
N LEU A 489 -43.43 -7.09 7.49
CA LEU A 489 -43.10 -7.69 8.77
C LEU A 489 -43.39 -6.69 9.89
N THR A 490 -43.95 -7.17 11.00
CA THR A 490 -44.11 -6.41 12.24
C THR A 490 -43.73 -7.29 13.43
N TRP A 491 -43.18 -6.70 14.48
CA TRP A 491 -42.78 -7.46 15.69
C TRP A 491 -42.84 -6.57 16.94
N LYS A 492 -42.49 -7.14 18.10
CA LYS A 492 -42.25 -6.42 19.36
C LYS A 492 -41.01 -7.01 20.05
N LYS A 493 -40.37 -6.24 20.95
CA LYS A 493 -39.43 -6.79 21.93
C LYS A 493 -40.20 -7.41 23.09
N SER A 494 -39.68 -8.45 23.71
CA SER A 494 -40.19 -8.89 25.03
C SER A 494 -40.05 -7.77 26.06
N ALA A 495 -41.07 -7.61 26.90
CA ALA A 495 -41.11 -6.55 27.92
C ALA A 495 -40.06 -6.78 29.03
N SER A 496 -39.82 -8.04 29.40
CA SER A 496 -38.89 -8.46 30.45
C SER A 496 -37.42 -8.57 30.01
N GLY A 497 -37.10 -8.29 28.75
CA GLY A 497 -35.74 -8.41 28.21
C GLY A 497 -34.94 -7.10 28.21
N TYR A 498 -33.63 -7.21 27.97
CA TYR A 498 -32.71 -6.09 27.81
C TYR A 498 -33.12 -5.16 26.65
N ALA A 499 -32.64 -3.92 26.71
CA ALA A 499 -32.80 -2.98 25.61
C ALA A 499 -31.96 -3.42 24.39
N VAL A 500 -32.43 -3.04 23.20
CA VAL A 500 -31.72 -3.20 21.94
C VAL A 500 -31.60 -1.83 21.29
N ASP A 501 -30.63 -1.65 20.40
CA ASP A 501 -30.38 -0.42 19.64
C ASP A 501 -31.05 -0.46 18.27
N THR A 502 -31.13 -1.64 17.66
CA THR A 502 -31.69 -1.85 16.33
C THR A 502 -32.16 -3.30 16.13
N TYR A 503 -32.86 -3.57 15.03
CA TYR A 503 -33.24 -4.90 14.56
C TYR A 503 -32.62 -5.22 13.21
N GLN A 504 -32.12 -6.45 13.06
CA GLN A 504 -31.68 -7.00 11.78
C GLN A 504 -32.70 -7.99 11.23
N ILE A 505 -33.01 -7.85 9.95
CA ILE A 505 -33.96 -8.70 9.22
C ILE A 505 -33.18 -9.44 8.15
N TRP A 506 -33.38 -10.75 8.12
CA TRP A 506 -32.76 -11.64 7.14
C TRP A 506 -33.84 -12.41 6.39
N ARG A 507 -33.58 -12.77 5.14
CA ARG A 507 -34.50 -13.51 4.27
C ARG A 507 -33.80 -14.61 3.51
N SER A 508 -34.50 -15.73 3.30
CA SER A 508 -34.12 -16.82 2.40
C SER A 508 -35.31 -17.29 1.56
N VAL A 509 -35.02 -17.96 0.44
CA VAL A 509 -35.96 -18.81 -0.34
C VAL A 509 -35.83 -20.30 0.03
N LYS A 510 -35.02 -20.62 1.03
CA LYS A 510 -34.86 -21.97 1.61
C LYS A 510 -35.16 -21.91 3.11
N LYS A 511 -35.77 -22.98 3.66
CA LYS A 511 -36.21 -23.02 5.06
C LYS A 511 -35.08 -22.83 6.08
N SER A 512 -33.95 -23.50 5.86
CA SER A 512 -32.89 -23.65 6.88
C SER A 512 -31.56 -23.00 6.50
N SER A 513 -31.34 -22.62 5.25
CA SER A 513 -30.07 -22.10 4.74
C SER A 513 -30.28 -20.90 3.81
N GLY A 514 -29.21 -20.26 3.33
CA GLY A 514 -29.28 -19.19 2.33
C GLY A 514 -29.94 -17.89 2.80
N TYR A 515 -29.94 -17.63 4.11
CA TYR A 515 -30.43 -16.35 4.63
C TYR A 515 -29.40 -15.25 4.38
N SER A 516 -29.84 -14.15 3.79
CA SER A 516 -29.06 -12.91 3.67
C SER A 516 -29.72 -11.81 4.49
N LYS A 517 -28.93 -10.95 5.13
CA LYS A 517 -29.43 -9.74 5.79
C LYS A 517 -29.95 -8.79 4.72
N ILE A 518 -31.19 -8.36 4.85
CA ILE A 518 -31.84 -7.48 3.86
C ILE A 518 -32.18 -6.10 4.43
N PHE A 519 -32.13 -5.95 5.75
CA PHE A 519 -32.45 -4.68 6.41
C PHE A 519 -31.90 -4.64 7.84
N THR A 520 -31.51 -3.45 8.29
CA THR A 520 -31.23 -3.11 9.69
C THR A 520 -32.05 -1.85 10.01
N SER A 521 -32.79 -1.83 11.12
CA SER A 521 -33.57 -0.64 11.50
C SER A 521 -32.65 0.51 11.94
N SER A 522 -33.11 1.75 11.83
CA SER A 522 -32.32 2.92 12.27
C SER A 522 -32.39 3.16 13.79
N ASN A 523 -33.38 2.59 14.47
CA ASN A 523 -33.60 2.74 15.91
C ASN A 523 -34.42 1.54 16.46
N PRO A 524 -34.54 1.39 17.79
CA PRO A 524 -35.18 0.22 18.39
C PRO A 524 -36.70 0.35 18.55
N LYS A 525 -37.29 1.51 18.21
CA LYS A 525 -38.74 1.71 18.17
C LYS A 525 -39.33 1.29 16.80
N SER A 526 -38.48 1.11 15.80
CA SER A 526 -38.86 0.74 14.44
C SER A 526 -39.13 -0.77 14.31
N CYS A 527 -40.25 -1.22 14.89
CA CYS A 527 -40.63 -2.64 14.95
C CYS A 527 -41.45 -3.11 13.74
N TYR A 528 -41.11 -2.63 12.55
CA TYR A 528 -41.70 -3.07 11.29
C TYR A 528 -40.70 -2.95 10.13
N TYR A 529 -40.93 -3.72 9.07
CA TYR A 529 -40.19 -3.62 7.82
C TYR A 529 -41.07 -4.00 6.64
N ILE A 530 -40.98 -3.26 5.53
CA ILE A 530 -41.70 -3.57 4.30
C ILE A 530 -40.70 -4.03 3.24
N ASN A 531 -40.73 -5.32 2.93
CA ASN A 531 -39.95 -5.88 1.83
C ASN A 531 -40.69 -5.75 0.50
N THR A 532 -40.11 -5.06 -0.46
CA THR A 532 -40.60 -4.93 -1.85
C THR A 532 -39.58 -5.38 -2.89
N LYS A 533 -38.34 -5.71 -2.49
CA LYS A 533 -37.24 -6.02 -3.42
C LYS A 533 -37.04 -7.52 -3.59
N GLY A 534 -36.91 -7.99 -4.83
CA GLY A 534 -36.61 -9.39 -5.15
C GLY A 534 -37.66 -10.39 -4.65
N LEU A 535 -38.94 -10.01 -4.71
CA LEU A 535 -40.08 -10.88 -4.39
C LEU A 535 -40.81 -11.29 -5.66
N SER A 536 -41.00 -12.60 -5.83
CA SER A 536 -41.80 -13.20 -6.89
C SER A 536 -43.19 -13.56 -6.37
N PRO A 537 -44.26 -13.46 -7.17
CA PRO A 537 -45.59 -13.94 -6.79
C PRO A 537 -45.61 -15.44 -6.48
N ASN A 538 -46.56 -15.87 -5.65
CA ASN A 538 -46.77 -17.29 -5.28
C ASN A 538 -45.49 -18.00 -4.76
N THR A 539 -44.54 -17.28 -4.18
CA THR A 539 -43.23 -17.78 -3.75
C THR A 539 -43.11 -17.73 -2.23
N SER A 540 -42.60 -18.81 -1.64
CA SER A 540 -42.36 -18.90 -0.20
C SER A 540 -41.04 -18.24 0.17
N TYR A 541 -41.07 -17.41 1.21
CA TYR A 541 -39.92 -16.76 1.79
C TYR A 541 -39.86 -17.03 3.29
N TRP A 542 -38.66 -17.25 3.78
CA TRP A 542 -38.38 -17.42 5.20
C TRP A 542 -37.65 -16.21 5.70
N TYR A 543 -38.18 -15.56 6.72
CA TYR A 543 -37.58 -14.41 7.38
C TYR A 543 -37.12 -14.79 8.77
N LYS A 544 -36.06 -14.11 9.23
CA LYS A 544 -35.67 -14.13 10.64
C LYS A 544 -35.29 -12.73 11.09
N VAL A 545 -35.70 -12.37 12.31
CA VAL A 545 -35.49 -11.05 12.91
C VAL A 545 -34.80 -11.22 14.25
N ARG A 546 -33.80 -10.38 14.54
CA ARG A 546 -33.14 -10.30 15.86
C ARG A 546 -32.87 -8.86 16.26
N GLY A 547 -32.84 -8.58 17.54
CA GLY A 547 -32.34 -7.32 18.10
C GLY A 547 -30.81 -7.32 18.19
N VAL A 548 -30.25 -6.11 18.20
CA VAL A 548 -28.81 -5.85 18.28
C VAL A 548 -28.55 -4.80 19.36
N ARG A 549 -27.50 -4.95 20.15
CA ARG A 549 -27.07 -3.99 21.17
C ARG A 549 -25.54 -3.89 21.18
N THR A 550 -24.99 -2.69 21.25
CA THR A 550 -23.54 -2.49 21.42
C THR A 550 -23.19 -2.20 22.88
N VAL A 551 -22.21 -2.92 23.43
CA VAL A 551 -21.76 -2.80 24.83
C VAL A 551 -20.23 -2.85 24.84
N CYS A 552 -19.58 -1.79 25.34
CA CYS A 552 -18.12 -1.68 25.42
C CYS A 552 -17.44 -2.04 24.07
N GLY A 553 -17.95 -1.49 22.97
CA GLY A 553 -17.45 -1.76 21.62
C GLY A 553 -17.85 -3.11 21.01
N LYS A 554 -18.39 -4.08 21.79
CA LYS A 554 -18.85 -5.37 21.27
C LYS A 554 -20.33 -5.36 20.88
N THR A 555 -20.63 -5.88 19.69
CA THR A 555 -22.01 -6.08 19.24
C THR A 555 -22.57 -7.40 19.74
N LEU A 556 -23.67 -7.32 20.47
CA LEU A 556 -24.40 -8.44 21.06
C LEU A 556 -25.79 -8.57 20.41
N TYR A 557 -26.35 -9.77 20.45
CA TYR A 557 -27.53 -10.12 19.68
C TYR A 557 -28.56 -10.87 20.52
N THR A 558 -29.84 -10.64 20.22
CA THR A 558 -30.89 -11.55 20.67
C THR A 558 -30.90 -12.81 19.80
N PRO A 559 -31.54 -13.92 20.25
CA PRO A 559 -31.89 -15.03 19.37
C PRO A 559 -32.73 -14.56 18.17
N PHE A 560 -32.66 -15.34 17.09
CA PHE A 560 -33.49 -15.10 15.90
C PHE A 560 -34.90 -15.65 16.11
N THR A 561 -35.90 -14.81 15.87
CA THR A 561 -37.29 -15.24 15.67
C THR A 561 -37.56 -15.41 14.19
N LYS A 562 -38.08 -16.58 13.78
CA LYS A 562 -38.28 -16.96 12.39
C LYS A 562 -39.76 -16.92 12.01
N ILE A 563 -40.06 -16.60 10.75
CA ILE A 563 -41.40 -16.70 10.16
C ILE A 563 -41.31 -17.12 8.70
N ASN A 564 -42.27 -17.92 8.23
CA ASN A 564 -42.46 -18.20 6.81
C ASN A 564 -43.67 -17.42 6.28
N VAL A 565 -43.58 -16.96 5.05
CA VAL A 565 -44.71 -16.34 4.34
C VAL A 565 -44.64 -16.65 2.86
N LYS A 566 -45.80 -16.92 2.26
CA LYS A 566 -45.93 -17.09 0.80
C LYS A 566 -46.58 -15.84 0.21
N THR A 567 -45.97 -15.27 -0.83
CA THR A 567 -46.53 -14.10 -1.54
C THR A 567 -47.82 -14.48 -2.27
N LYS A 568 -48.73 -13.51 -2.44
CA LYS A 568 -49.98 -13.72 -3.19
C LYS A 568 -49.70 -13.96 -4.68
N ARG A 569 -50.65 -14.60 -5.37
CA ARG A 569 -50.60 -14.82 -6.84
C ARG A 569 -50.59 -13.49 -7.59
#